data_AF-A0A961CGX3-F1
#
_entry.id   AF-A0A961CGX3-F1
#
_cell.length_a   1.000
_cell.length_b   1.000
_cell.length_c   1.000
_cell.angle_alpha   90.00
_cell.angle_beta   90.00
_cell.angle_gamma   90.00
#
_symmetry.space_group_name_H-M   'P 1'
#
loop_
_entity.id
_entity.type
_entity.pdbx_description
1 polymer ?
#
loop_
_entity_poly.entity_id
_entity_poly.type
_entity_poly.pdbx_seq_one_letter_code
_entity_poly.pdbx_strand_id
1 'polypeptide(L)'
;MSRNASFDQPDRFTVGAVGEPGERVFYLQATQAADVLTLRLEKQQVAALATYLEGVLADTGGAPTLDPSIPLALVTPIEPDWTVGSLAIGVE
;
A
#
# COMPACT_ATOMS: atom_id res chain seq x y z
N MET A 1 0.26 22.17 7.86
CA MET A 1 -0.26 21.04 8.67
C MET A 1 0.27 19.77 8.04
N SER A 2 1.02 18.96 8.78
CA SER A 2 1.51 17.67 8.31
C SER A 2 0.48 16.60 8.69
N ARG A 3 -0.01 15.82 7.73
CA ARG A 3 -0.86 14.64 8.01
C ARG A 3 0.04 13.45 8.33
N ASN A 4 -0.35 12.64 9.31
CA ASN A 4 0.27 11.36 9.61
C ASN A 4 -0.83 10.34 9.96
N ALA A 5 -0.53 9.06 9.76
CA ALA A 5 -1.34 7.93 10.18
C ALA A 5 -0.36 6.82 10.63
N SER A 6 -0.73 6.08 11.67
CA SER A 6 0.11 5.03 12.23
C SER A 6 -0.73 3.76 12.41
N PHE A 7 -0.17 2.64 11.96
CA PHE A 7 -0.80 1.33 11.98
C PHE A 7 0.23 0.35 12.55
N ASP A 8 0.06 -0.05 13.80
CA ASP A 8 1.01 -0.94 14.49
C ASP A 8 0.90 -2.38 13.96
N GLN A 9 -0.34 -2.81 13.71
CA GLN A 9 -0.68 -4.12 13.18
C GLN A 9 -1.78 -3.98 12.13
N PRO A 10 -1.45 -3.58 10.89
CA PRO A 10 -2.44 -3.44 9.84
C PRO A 10 -3.03 -4.82 9.49
N ASP A 11 -4.36 -4.91 9.41
CA ASP A 11 -5.06 -6.09 8.88
C ASP A 11 -4.75 -6.29 7.40
N ARG A 12 -4.54 -5.19 6.68
CA ARG A 12 -4.30 -5.18 5.24
C ARG A 12 -3.32 -4.06 4.89
N PHE A 13 -2.33 -4.37 4.07
CA PHE A 13 -1.45 -3.42 3.42
C PHE A 13 -1.32 -3.81 1.95
N THR A 14 -2.02 -3.11 1.07
CA THR A 14 -2.21 -3.54 -0.31
C THR A 14 -2.18 -2.38 -1.30
N VAL A 15 -1.94 -2.71 -2.57
CA VAL A 15 -2.01 -1.76 -3.67
C VAL A 15 -2.99 -2.28 -4.72
N GLY A 16 -3.84 -1.41 -5.23
CA GLY A 16 -4.72 -1.70 -6.35
C GLY A 16 -4.61 -0.64 -7.44
N ALA A 17 -4.95 -1.04 -8.66
CA ALA A 17 -5.05 -0.14 -9.82
C ALA A 17 -6.49 -0.12 -10.30
N VAL A 18 -7.05 1.07 -10.51
CA VAL A 18 -8.43 1.28 -10.94
C VAL A 18 -8.44 1.99 -12.29
N GLY A 19 -9.29 1.54 -13.20
CA GLY A 19 -9.44 2.09 -14.55
C GLY A 19 -8.73 1.25 -15.64
N GLU A 20 -8.93 1.67 -16.88
CA GLU A 20 -8.41 0.98 -18.06
C GLU A 20 -6.89 1.15 -18.20
N PRO A 21 -6.17 0.19 -18.81
CA PRO A 21 -4.76 0.34 -19.14
C PRO A 21 -4.49 1.67 -19.88
N GLY A 22 -3.58 2.49 -19.36
CA GLY A 22 -3.27 3.83 -19.88
C GLY A 22 -3.87 4.96 -19.04
N GLU A 23 -4.98 4.72 -18.35
CA GLU A 23 -5.68 5.69 -17.49
C GLU A 23 -5.76 5.22 -16.02
N ARG A 24 -4.95 4.21 -15.67
CA ARG A 24 -4.95 3.62 -14.34
C ARG A 24 -4.54 4.63 -13.28
N VAL A 25 -5.34 4.69 -12.21
CA VAL A 25 -4.96 5.33 -10.96
C VAL A 25 -4.56 4.25 -9.96
N PHE A 26 -3.44 4.45 -9.27
CA PHE A 26 -2.93 3.51 -8.28
C PHE A 26 -3.24 3.99 -6.88
N TYR A 27 -3.66 3.07 -6.03
CA TYR A 27 -3.99 3.32 -4.64
C TYR A 27 -3.30 2.35 -3.71
N LEU A 28 -2.71 2.84 -2.64
CA LEU A 28 -2.25 2.04 -1.51
C LEU A 28 -3.27 2.17 -0.39
N GLN A 29 -3.64 1.05 0.21
CA GLN A 29 -4.47 1.01 1.41
C GLN A 29 -3.77 0.30 2.55
N ALA A 30 -3.82 0.94 3.72
CA ALA A 30 -3.54 0.31 5.00
C ALA A 30 -4.84 0.31 5.82
N THR A 31 -5.21 -0.82 6.41
CA THR A 31 -6.42 -0.92 7.23
C THR A 31 -6.13 -1.49 8.61
N GLN A 32 -6.82 -1.01 9.63
CA GLN A 32 -6.81 -1.59 10.97
C GLN A 32 -8.18 -1.39 11.62
N ALA A 33 -8.89 -2.50 11.89
CA ALA A 33 -10.27 -2.50 12.36
C ALA A 33 -11.19 -1.65 11.46
N ALA A 34 -11.60 -0.47 11.92
CA ALA A 34 -12.47 0.45 11.18
C ALA A 34 -11.69 1.52 10.41
N ASP A 35 -10.40 1.70 10.68
CA ASP A 35 -9.56 2.70 10.04
C ASP A 35 -9.08 2.22 8.68
N VAL A 36 -9.22 3.08 7.67
CA VAL A 36 -8.76 2.85 6.31
C VAL A 36 -7.99 4.08 5.84
N LEU A 37 -6.68 3.95 5.72
CA LEU A 37 -5.88 4.95 5.01
C LEU A 37 -5.88 4.59 3.52
N THR A 38 -6.29 5.53 2.67
CA THR A 38 -6.19 5.39 1.21
C THR A 38 -5.27 6.47 0.65
N LEU A 39 -4.20 6.07 -0.02
CA LEU A 39 -3.24 6.96 -0.67
C LEU A 39 -3.34 6.82 -2.17
N ARG A 40 -3.32 7.93 -2.90
CA ARG A 40 -3.12 7.91 -4.36
C ARG A 40 -1.63 8.00 -4.67
N LEU A 41 -1.13 7.14 -5.56
CA LEU A 41 0.27 7.08 -5.95
C LEU A 41 0.44 7.06 -7.47
N GLU A 42 1.65 7.39 -7.90
CA GLU A 42 2.13 7.14 -9.25
C GLU A 42 2.58 5.68 -9.42
N LYS A 43 2.47 5.15 -10.64
CA LYS A 43 2.90 3.78 -10.97
C LYS A 43 4.35 3.49 -10.54
N GLN A 44 5.23 4.46 -10.76
CA GLN A 44 6.66 4.31 -10.44
C GLN A 44 6.91 4.24 -8.94
N GLN A 45 6.12 4.96 -8.13
CA GLN A 45 6.23 4.90 -6.66
C GLN A 45 5.78 3.53 -6.14
N VAL A 46 4.70 2.98 -6.69
CA VAL A 46 4.24 1.61 -6.37
C VAL A 46 5.33 0.58 -6.72
N ALA A 47 5.92 0.68 -7.91
CA ALA A 47 6.97 -0.24 -8.34
C ALA A 47 8.20 -0.16 -7.42
N ALA A 48 8.64 1.07 -7.09
CA ALA A 48 9.78 1.28 -6.19
C ALA A 48 9.52 0.71 -4.78
N LEU A 49 8.30 0.90 -4.24
CA LEU A 49 7.90 0.32 -2.97
C LEU A 49 7.95 -1.21 -2.99
N ALA A 50 7.39 -1.83 -4.03
CA ALA A 50 7.40 -3.28 -4.18
C ALA A 50 8.83 -3.83 -4.23
N THR A 51 9.68 -3.26 -5.07
CA THR A 51 11.10 -3.67 -5.19
C THR A 51 11.86 -3.54 -3.88
N TYR A 52 11.62 -2.46 -3.12
CA TYR A 52 12.24 -2.30 -1.80
C TYR A 52 11.77 -3.39 -0.84
N LEU A 53 10.45 -3.63 -0.74
CA LEU A 53 9.88 -4.64 0.16
C LEU A 53 10.34 -6.07 -0.20
N GLU A 54 10.48 -6.38 -1.49
CA GLU A 54 11.06 -7.64 -1.96
C GLU A 54 12.49 -7.83 -1.41
N GLY A 55 13.30 -6.78 -1.41
CA GLY A 55 14.65 -6.81 -0.83
C GLY A 55 14.65 -7.04 0.68
N VAL A 56 13.77 -6.34 1.41
CA VAL A 56 13.60 -6.52 2.86
C VAL A 56 13.16 -7.95 3.22
N LEU A 57 12.19 -8.49 2.48
CA LEU A 57 11.72 -9.86 2.67
C LEU A 57 12.82 -10.87 2.37
N ALA A 58 13.62 -10.66 1.32
CA ALA A 58 14.74 -11.55 1.01
C ALA A 58 15.77 -11.62 2.15
N ASP A 59 16.06 -10.50 2.81
CA ASP A 59 16.95 -10.45 3.97
C ASP A 59 16.39 -11.20 5.19
N THR A 60 15.05 -11.24 5.32
CA THR A 60 14.33 -11.91 6.42
C THR A 60 14.07 -13.40 6.16
N GLY A 61 14.63 -13.99 5.09
CA GLY A 61 14.44 -15.40 4.73
C GLY A 61 13.39 -15.66 3.65
N GLY A 62 12.95 -14.62 2.94
CA GLY A 62 12.04 -14.69 1.80
C GLY A 62 10.61 -14.26 2.11
N ALA A 63 9.76 -14.29 1.07
CA ALA A 63 8.35 -13.95 1.22
C ALA A 63 7.61 -15.01 2.06
N PRO A 64 6.73 -14.59 2.99
CA PRO A 64 5.93 -15.52 3.76
C PRO A 64 4.94 -16.27 2.87
N THR A 65 4.46 -17.41 3.35
CA THR A 65 3.31 -18.07 2.72
C THR A 65 2.09 -17.18 2.91
N LEU A 66 1.42 -16.84 1.80
CA LEU A 66 0.23 -15.99 1.83
C LEU A 66 -0.98 -16.77 2.34
N ASP A 67 -1.74 -16.15 3.23
CA ASP A 67 -3.05 -16.66 3.64
C ASP A 67 -4.10 -16.24 2.58
N PRO A 68 -4.72 -17.19 1.86
CA PRO A 68 -5.67 -16.87 0.80
C PRO A 68 -7.01 -16.31 1.31
N SER A 69 -7.27 -16.39 2.62
CA SER A 69 -8.47 -15.82 3.23
C SER A 69 -8.34 -14.31 3.47
N ILE A 70 -7.12 -13.75 3.45
CA ILE A 70 -6.91 -12.31 3.58
C ILE A 70 -7.33 -11.64 2.26
N PRO A 71 -8.39 -10.80 2.26
CA PRO A 71 -8.78 -10.10 1.05
C PRO A 71 -7.69 -9.10 0.67
N LEU A 72 -7.33 -9.02 -0.61
CA LEU A 72 -6.38 -8.04 -1.14
C LEU A 72 -7.04 -6.97 -2.03
N ALA A 73 -8.34 -7.07 -2.30
CA ALA A 73 -9.09 -6.09 -3.08
C ALA A 73 -9.33 -4.78 -2.31
N LEU A 74 -9.12 -3.63 -2.93
CA LEU A 74 -9.32 -2.33 -2.28
C LEU A 74 -10.70 -2.21 -1.63
N VAL A 75 -10.75 -1.60 -0.45
CA VAL A 75 -12.00 -1.23 0.24
C VAL A 75 -12.70 -0.14 -0.56
N THR A 76 -14.01 -0.33 -0.78
CA THR A 76 -14.87 0.62 -1.48
C THR A 76 -15.77 1.41 -0.50
N PRO A 77 -16.07 2.69 -0.77
CA PRO A 77 -15.59 3.50 -1.89
C PRO A 77 -14.09 3.84 -1.79
N ILE A 78 -13.42 3.96 -2.94
CA ILE A 78 -11.98 4.27 -3.00
C ILE A 78 -11.82 5.80 -3.06
N GLU A 79 -11.65 6.41 -1.89
CA GLU A 79 -11.50 7.85 -1.73
C GLU A 79 -10.12 8.16 -1.15
N PRO A 80 -9.20 8.80 -1.89
CA PRO A 80 -7.86 9.06 -1.39
C PRO A 80 -7.86 10.16 -0.34
N ASP A 81 -7.24 9.89 0.81
CA ASP A 81 -7.05 10.88 1.86
C ASP A 81 -6.04 11.96 1.42
N TRP A 82 -4.99 11.55 0.69
CA TRP A 82 -4.11 12.45 -0.06
C TRP A 82 -3.39 11.77 -1.23
N THR A 83 -2.78 12.60 -2.10
CA THR A 83 -1.89 12.17 -3.20
C THR A 83 -0.44 12.26 -2.76
N VAL A 84 0.32 11.19 -3.00
CA VAL A 84 1.72 11.06 -2.60
C VAL A 84 2.63 11.77 -3.61
N GLY A 85 3.31 12.83 -3.18
CA GLY A 85 4.31 13.52 -4.00
C GLY A 85 5.66 12.79 -4.03
N SER A 86 6.15 12.39 -2.86
CA SER A 86 7.40 11.63 -2.69
C SER A 86 7.19 10.49 -1.71
N LEU A 87 7.89 9.38 -1.95
CA LEU A 87 7.87 8.20 -1.08
C LEU A 87 9.28 7.96 -0.56
N ALA A 88 9.40 7.79 0.76
CA ALA A 88 10.61 7.38 1.43
C ALA A 88 10.26 6.26 2.41
N ILE A 89 11.19 5.33 2.60
CA ILE A 89 11.01 4.19 3.50
C ILE A 89 12.14 4.24 4.51
N GLY A 90 11.78 4.22 5.78
CA GLY A 90 12.71 4.10 6.90
C GLY A 90 12.46 2.77 7.60
N VAL A 91 13.53 2.11 7.98
CA VAL A 91 13.54 1.00 8.93
C VAL A 91 14.26 1.47 10.17
N GLU A 92 13.70 1.19 11.34
CA GLU A 92 14.36 1.43 12.63
C GLU A 92 15.30 0.28 13.00
#